data_AF-A0A699IVE5-F1
#
_entry.id   AF-A0A699IVE5-F1
#
_cell.length_a   1.000
_cell.length_b   1.000
_cell.length_c   1.000
_cell.angle_alpha   90.00
_cell.angle_beta   90.00
_cell.angle_gamma   90.00
#
_symmetry.space_group_name_H-M   'P 1'
#
loop_
_entity.id
_entity.type
_entity.pdbx_description
1 polymer ?
#
loop_
_entity_poly.entity_id
_entity_poly.type
_entity_poly.pdbx_seq_one_letter_code
_entity_poly.pdbx_strand_id
1 'polypeptide(L)'
;DENPISTLGEYSKSCHEGYRNTIELSVGNTVVPLRSDTIQLVQNGCSFHELRSEDPKQHLKYFLKLVDSLDLDGENRERTRLRLFQFSLRDQANNWLEYLPVGSITTWEDLTTRFLAQFIPPERTAKLHDDILMF
;
A
#
# COMPACT_ATOMS: atom_id res chain seq x y z
N ASP A 1 5.20 45.02 13.30
CA ASP A 1 5.01 43.64 12.84
C ASP A 1 5.67 42.66 13.79
N GLU A 2 4.89 42.13 14.73
CA GLU A 2 5.30 41.02 15.59
C GLU A 2 5.16 39.71 14.82
N ASN A 3 6.25 38.95 14.76
CA ASN A 3 6.31 37.59 14.28
C ASN A 3 5.62 36.69 15.33
N PRO A 4 4.57 35.90 15.01
CA PRO A 4 3.97 35.04 16.02
C PRO A 4 4.94 33.90 16.33
N ILE A 5 5.60 33.99 17.48
CA ILE A 5 6.39 32.90 18.03
C ILE A 5 5.40 31.80 18.44
N SER A 6 5.20 30.81 17.57
CA SER A 6 4.50 29.57 17.94
C SER A 6 5.23 28.94 19.13
N THR A 7 4.54 28.90 20.26
CA THR A 7 5.07 28.34 21.50
C THR A 7 5.35 26.84 21.30
N LEU A 8 6.50 26.38 21.80
CA LEU A 8 7.01 25.00 21.75
C LEU A 8 5.98 23.92 22.18
N GLY A 9 4.92 24.29 22.90
CA GLY A 9 3.79 23.42 23.26
C GLY A 9 2.84 23.04 22.10
N GLU A 10 2.82 23.78 20.99
CA GLU A 10 1.98 23.43 19.82
C GLU A 10 2.56 22.27 19.01
N TYR A 11 3.88 22.06 19.08
CA TYR A 11 4.57 20.93 18.48
C TYR A 11 4.38 19.61 19.23
N SER A 12 3.81 19.67 20.46
CA SER A 12 3.53 18.47 21.26
C SER A 12 2.12 17.90 21.00
N LYS A 13 1.34 18.47 20.07
CA LYS A 13 0.16 17.77 19.54
C LYS A 13 0.67 16.49 18.91
N SER A 14 0.41 15.37 19.56
CA SER A 14 0.80 14.05 19.08
C SER A 14 0.28 13.90 17.65
N CYS A 15 1.20 13.65 16.72
CA CYS A 15 0.92 13.33 15.31
C CYS A 15 -0.08 12.15 15.16
N HIS A 16 -0.40 11.46 16.26
CA HIS A 16 -1.38 10.38 16.34
C HIS A 16 -2.85 10.81 16.23
N GLU A 17 -3.21 12.08 16.48
CA GLU A 17 -4.62 12.51 16.44
C GLU A 17 -5.21 12.52 15.01
N GLY A 18 -4.38 12.32 13.98
CA GLY A 18 -4.81 12.22 12.57
C GLY A 18 -4.36 10.96 11.85
N TYR A 19 -3.55 10.10 12.47
CA TYR A 19 -3.06 8.88 11.80
C TYR A 19 -4.17 7.83 11.76
N ARG A 20 -4.91 7.81 10.64
CA ARG A 20 -5.97 6.85 10.38
C ARG A 20 -5.54 5.99 9.19
N ASN A 21 -5.29 4.70 9.44
CA ASN A 21 -4.92 3.77 8.38
C ASN A 21 -6.05 3.66 7.34
N THR A 22 -5.71 3.80 6.06
CA THR A 22 -6.63 3.57 4.92
C THR A 22 -7.22 2.16 4.93
N ILE A 23 -6.43 1.20 5.42
CA ILE A 23 -6.82 -0.20 5.55
C ILE A 23 -7.58 -0.39 6.88
N GLU A 24 -8.89 -0.59 6.80
CA GLU A 24 -9.67 -0.98 7.98
C GLU A 24 -9.58 -2.48 8.24
N LEU A 25 -9.30 -2.82 9.50
CA LEU A 25 -9.33 -4.20 10.00
C LEU A 25 -10.60 -4.35 10.83
N SER A 26 -11.50 -5.25 10.44
CA SER A 26 -12.74 -5.49 11.15
C SER A 26 -12.49 -5.87 12.62
N VAL A 27 -13.16 -5.13 13.52
CA VAL A 27 -13.12 -5.31 14.98
C VAL A 27 -13.84 -6.61 15.32
N GLY A 28 -13.12 -7.71 15.52
CA GLY A 28 -13.74 -8.98 15.90
C GLY A 28 -12.81 -10.19 15.98
N ASN A 29 -11.70 -10.19 15.23
CA ASN A 29 -10.69 -11.24 15.30
C ASN A 29 -9.37 -10.70 15.85
N THR A 30 -8.65 -11.54 16.60
CA THR A 30 -7.30 -11.30 17.11
C THR A 30 -6.38 -10.83 15.98
N VAL A 31 -6.05 -9.54 15.95
CA VAL A 31 -5.08 -9.00 15.00
C VAL A 31 -3.70 -9.53 15.40
N VAL A 32 -3.19 -10.52 14.66
CA VAL A 32 -1.85 -11.05 14.88
C VAL A 32 -0.83 -9.91 14.71
N PRO A 33 0.06 -9.67 15.69
CA PRO A 33 1.11 -8.66 15.55
C PRO A 33 2.03 -8.98 14.36
N LEU A 34 2.32 -7.98 13.52
CA LEU A 34 3.34 -8.13 12.49
C LEU A 34 4.71 -8.18 13.16
N ARG A 35 5.53 -9.17 12.79
CA ARG A 35 6.91 -9.28 13.28
C ARG A 35 7.79 -8.27 12.54
N SER A 36 8.73 -7.65 13.27
CA SER A 36 9.67 -6.68 12.71
C SER A 36 10.44 -7.26 11.52
N ASP A 37 10.92 -8.50 11.62
CA ASP A 37 11.68 -9.18 10.56
C ASP A 37 10.86 -9.31 9.27
N THR A 38 9.55 -9.56 9.40
CA THR A 38 8.63 -9.65 8.27
C THR A 38 8.45 -8.28 7.60
N ILE A 39 8.33 -7.22 8.39
CA ILE A 39 8.24 -5.85 7.87
C ILE A 39 9.53 -5.51 7.13
N GLN A 40 10.70 -5.74 7.73
CA GLN A 40 12.00 -5.49 7.10
C GLN A 40 12.19 -6.30 5.81
N LEU A 41 11.75 -7.56 5.79
CA LEU A 41 11.82 -8.40 4.60
C LEU A 41 11.03 -7.80 3.43
N VAL A 42 9.80 -7.34 3.68
CA VAL A 42 8.97 -6.68 2.66
C VAL A 42 9.60 -5.36 2.25
N GLN A 43 10.06 -4.57 3.22
CA GLN A 43 10.66 -3.27 2.98
C GLN A 43 11.93 -3.35 2.13
N ASN A 44 12.76 -4.36 2.33
CA ASN A 44 14.03 -4.50 1.61
C ASN A 44 13.90 -5.33 0.33
N GLY A 45 13.01 -6.34 0.33
CA GLY A 45 12.89 -7.31 -0.75
C GLY A 45 11.82 -7.00 -1.80
N CYS A 46 10.92 -6.05 -1.52
CA CYS A 46 9.78 -5.77 -2.40
C CYS A 46 9.33 -4.31 -2.29
N SER A 47 10.25 -3.34 -2.34
CA SER A 47 9.87 -1.93 -2.40
C SER A 47 9.43 -1.51 -3.81
N PHE A 48 8.38 -0.69 -3.89
CA PHE A 48 7.87 -0.07 -5.11
C PHE A 48 7.83 1.45 -4.94
N HIS A 49 8.50 2.16 -5.85
CA HIS A 49 8.75 3.60 -5.76
C HIS A 49 8.07 4.41 -6.87
N GLU A 50 7.30 3.75 -7.75
CA GLU A 50 6.71 4.35 -8.94
C GLU A 50 7.75 4.78 -10.00
N LEU A 51 8.87 4.08 -10.11
CA LEU A 51 9.86 4.35 -11.15
C LEU A 51 9.35 3.87 -12.52
N ARG A 52 9.78 4.56 -13.59
CA ARG A 52 9.42 4.16 -14.98
C ARG A 52 9.87 2.74 -15.36
N SER A 53 10.91 2.23 -14.70
CA SER A 53 11.43 0.87 -14.87
C SER A 53 10.68 -0.19 -14.06
N GLU A 54 9.90 0.21 -13.07
CA GLU A 54 9.13 -0.71 -12.25
C GLU A 54 7.84 -1.11 -12.98
N ASP A 55 7.42 -2.36 -12.79
CA ASP A 55 6.16 -2.87 -13.32
C ASP A 55 5.22 -3.21 -12.15
N PRO A 56 4.05 -2.54 -12.05
CA PRO A 56 3.10 -2.77 -10.96
C PRO A 56 2.61 -4.23 -10.87
N LYS A 57 2.42 -4.92 -12.00
CA LYS A 57 1.98 -6.33 -12.00
C LYS A 57 3.08 -7.24 -11.48
N GLN A 58 4.32 -6.96 -11.86
CA GLN A 58 5.49 -7.72 -11.43
C GLN A 58 5.77 -7.48 -9.94
N HIS A 59 5.59 -6.26 -9.44
CA HIS A 59 5.61 -5.95 -8.01
C HIS A 59 4.60 -6.80 -7.23
N LEU A 60 3.32 -6.79 -7.63
CA LEU A 60 2.29 -7.62 -6.98
C LEU A 60 2.66 -9.10 -6.97
N LYS A 61 3.18 -9.62 -8.08
CA LYS A 61 3.60 -11.02 -8.18
C LYS A 61 4.74 -11.35 -7.23
N TYR A 62 5.73 -10.46 -7.10
CA TYR A 62 6.84 -10.66 -6.16
C TYR A 62 6.38 -10.54 -4.72
N PHE A 63 5.55 -9.54 -4.40
CA PHE A 63 4.96 -9.37 -3.09
C PHE A 63 4.21 -10.62 -2.64
N LEU A 64 3.32 -11.15 -3.48
CA LEU A 64 2.55 -12.36 -3.18
C LEU A 64 3.45 -13.56 -2.92
N LYS A 65 4.49 -13.76 -3.74
CA LYS A 65 5.47 -14.85 -3.53
C LYS A 65 6.20 -14.72 -2.19
N LEU A 66 6.61 -13.50 -1.84
CA LEU A 66 7.29 -13.24 -0.58
C LEU A 66 6.35 -13.50 0.60
N VAL A 67 5.13 -12.98 0.55
CA VAL A 67 4.15 -13.17 1.63
C VAL A 67 3.65 -14.61 1.73
N ASP A 68 3.54 -15.35 0.62
CA ASP A 68 3.16 -16.76 0.63
C ASP A 68 4.25 -17.68 1.20
N SER A 69 5.50 -17.22 1.23
CA SER A 69 6.59 -17.92 1.93
C SER A 69 6.54 -17.74 3.45
N LEU A 70 5.79 -16.74 3.94
CA LEU A 70 5.52 -16.58 5.35
C LEU A 70 4.44 -17.59 5.73
N ASP A 71 4.70 -18.39 6.76
CA ASP A 71 3.77 -19.40 7.29
C ASP A 71 2.57 -18.71 7.98
N LEU A 72 1.71 -18.09 7.16
CA LEU A 72 0.55 -17.32 7.60
C LEU A 72 -0.67 -18.23 7.65
N ASP A 73 -1.32 -18.21 8.81
CA ASP A 73 -2.59 -18.91 9.00
C ASP A 73 -3.66 -18.40 8.02
N GLY A 74 -4.48 -19.30 7.48
CA GLY A 74 -5.39 -19.03 6.37
C GLY A 74 -6.36 -17.87 6.64
N GLU A 75 -6.89 -17.80 7.86
CA GLU A 75 -7.82 -16.76 8.31
C GLU A 75 -7.17 -15.38 8.45
N ASN A 76 -5.85 -15.33 8.70
CA ASN A 76 -5.10 -14.09 8.89
C ASN A 76 -4.31 -13.67 7.66
N ARG A 77 -4.24 -14.53 6.64
CA ARG A 77 -3.45 -14.33 5.42
C ARG A 77 -3.85 -13.06 4.68
N GLU A 78 -5.14 -12.85 4.43
CA GLU A 78 -5.60 -11.69 3.68
C GLU A 78 -5.35 -10.39 4.44
N ARG A 79 -5.69 -10.33 5.73
CA ARG A 79 -5.42 -9.17 6.58
C ARG A 79 -3.93 -8.87 6.67
N THR A 80 -3.10 -9.90 6.78
CA THR A 80 -1.64 -9.76 6.83
C THR A 80 -1.10 -9.26 5.51
N ARG A 81 -1.60 -9.75 4.36
CA ARG A 81 -1.23 -9.24 3.03
C ARG A 81 -1.56 -7.76 2.89
N LEU A 82 -2.78 -7.36 3.25
CA LEU A 82 -3.19 -5.95 3.24
C LEU A 82 -2.24 -5.10 4.08
N ARG A 83 -1.99 -5.49 5.34
CA ARG A 83 -1.11 -4.74 6.22
C ARG A 83 0.35 -4.75 5.75
N LEU A 84 0.86 -5.83 5.20
CA LEU A 84 2.24 -5.89 4.72
C LEU A 84 2.44 -5.06 3.44
N PHE A 85 1.40 -4.95 2.61
CA PHE A 85 1.51 -4.24 1.34
C PHE A 85 1.85 -2.76 1.52
N GLN A 86 1.33 -2.10 2.56
CA GLN A 86 1.67 -0.70 2.84
C GLN A 86 3.20 -0.51 3.02
N PHE A 87 3.88 -1.48 3.63
CA PHE A 87 5.32 -1.45 3.84
C PHE A 87 6.13 -1.74 2.57
N SER A 88 5.46 -2.22 1.51
CA SER A 88 6.05 -2.42 0.19
C SER A 88 6.08 -1.13 -0.64
N LEU A 89 5.31 -0.10 -0.27
CA LEU A 89 5.25 1.16 -1.02
C LEU A 89 6.26 2.18 -0.48
N ARG A 90 6.82 2.97 -1.37
CA ARG A 90 7.78 4.05 -1.07
C ARG A 90 7.40 5.33 -1.78
N ASP A 91 7.90 6.44 -1.25
CA ASP A 91 7.81 7.77 -1.85
C ASP A 91 6.39 8.09 -2.35
N GLN A 92 6.26 8.38 -3.64
CA GLN A 92 4.99 8.77 -4.26
C GLN A 92 3.94 7.64 -4.23
N ALA A 93 4.37 6.38 -4.30
CA ALA A 93 3.47 5.24 -4.20
C ALA A 93 2.87 5.09 -2.80
N ASN A 94 3.65 5.41 -1.75
CA ASN A 94 3.12 5.41 -0.38
C ASN A 94 2.09 6.54 -0.19
N ASN A 95 2.39 7.73 -0.71
CA ASN A 95 1.47 8.87 -0.63
C ASN A 95 0.11 8.57 -1.24
N TRP A 96 0.07 7.86 -2.38
CA TRP A 96 -1.19 7.42 -2.99
C TRP A 96 -2.08 6.64 -2.01
N LEU A 97 -1.51 5.69 -1.26
CA LEU A 97 -2.26 4.89 -0.30
C LEU A 97 -2.76 5.75 0.88
N GLU A 98 -1.97 6.74 1.31
CA GLU A 98 -2.31 7.68 2.39
C GLU A 98 -3.39 8.70 1.98
N TYR A 99 -3.53 9.03 0.68
CA TYR A 99 -4.55 9.95 0.18
C TYR A 99 -5.94 9.32 -0.01
N LEU A 100 -6.04 7.99 0.06
CA LEU A 100 -7.32 7.31 -0.04
C LEU A 100 -8.18 7.54 1.23
N PRO A 101 -9.52 7.57 1.10
CA PRO A 101 -10.39 7.69 2.26
C PRO A 101 -10.16 6.55 3.27
N VAL A 102 -10.20 6.87 4.55
CA VAL A 102 -10.09 5.88 5.63
C VAL A 102 -11.15 4.79 5.46
N GLY A 103 -10.73 3.53 5.53
CA GLY A 103 -11.61 2.38 5.37
C GLY A 103 -12.10 2.15 3.94
N SER A 104 -11.55 2.85 2.95
CA SER A 104 -11.94 2.61 1.55
C SER A 104 -11.48 1.25 1.02
N ILE A 105 -10.43 0.68 1.61
CA ILE A 105 -9.87 -0.63 1.25
C ILE A 105 -10.12 -1.60 2.40
N THR A 106 -10.88 -2.65 2.11
CA THR A 106 -11.23 -3.71 3.08
C THR A 106 -10.82 -5.11 2.63
N THR A 107 -10.61 -5.33 1.33
CA THR A 107 -10.24 -6.63 0.75
C THR A 107 -8.96 -6.52 -0.07
N TRP A 108 -8.24 -7.63 -0.20
CA TRP A 108 -7.05 -7.71 -1.05
C TRP A 108 -7.36 -7.41 -2.52
N GLU A 109 -8.52 -7.83 -2.99
CA GLU A 109 -8.99 -7.57 -4.36
C GLU A 109 -9.18 -6.08 -4.64
N ASP A 110 -9.83 -5.35 -3.73
CA ASP A 110 -10.04 -3.90 -3.88
C ASP A 110 -8.70 -3.15 -3.88
N LEU A 111 -7.78 -3.52 -2.99
CA LEU A 111 -6.43 -2.95 -2.95
C LEU A 111 -5.69 -3.14 -4.28
N THR A 112 -5.64 -4.38 -4.78
CA THR A 112 -4.90 -4.68 -6.02
C THR A 112 -5.52 -4.03 -7.24
N THR A 113 -6.85 -3.99 -7.31
CA THR A 113 -7.58 -3.31 -8.39
C THR A 113 -7.23 -1.82 -8.44
N ARG A 114 -7.30 -1.12 -7.30
CA ARG A 114 -6.98 0.32 -7.24
C ARG A 114 -5.50 0.58 -7.51
N PHE A 115 -4.60 -0.25 -6.98
CA PHE A 115 -3.17 -0.13 -7.22
C PHE A 115 -2.84 -0.24 -8.71
N LEU A 116 -3.38 -1.26 -9.38
CA LEU A 116 -3.16 -1.45 -10.82
C LEU A 116 -3.78 -0.32 -11.65
N ALA A 117 -4.97 0.15 -11.30
CA ALA A 117 -5.61 1.27 -11.97
C ALA A 117 -4.82 2.58 -11.83
N GLN A 118 -4.18 2.79 -10.67
CA GLN A 118 -3.37 3.98 -10.42
C GLN A 118 -2.05 3.97 -11.20
N PHE A 119 -1.34 2.84 -11.20
CA PHE A 119 0.07 2.80 -11.64
C PHE A 119 0.28 2.16 -13.02
N ILE A 120 -0.76 1.60 -13.65
CA ILE A 120 -0.70 1.19 -15.06
C ILE A 120 -1.17 2.33 -15.95
N PRO A 121 -0.31 2.85 -16.86
CA PRO A 121 -0.72 3.88 -17.80
C PRO A 121 -1.83 3.39 -18.73
N PRO A 122 -2.85 4.23 -19.05
CA PRO A 122 -3.91 3.90 -20.01
C PRO A 122 -3.37 3.49 -21.39
N GLU A 123 -2.22 4.03 -21.79
CA GLU A 123 -1.55 3.76 -23.07
C GLU A 123 -1.12 2.30 -23.25
N ARG A 124 -0.84 1.58 -22.15
CA ARG A 124 -0.56 0.12 -22.19
C ARG A 124 -1.82 -0.70 -22.41
N THR A 125 -2.99 -0.13 -22.12
CA THR A 125 -4.31 -0.76 -22.32
C THR A 125 -4.84 -0.49 -23.73
N ALA A 126 -4.55 0.69 -24.30
CA ALA A 126 -4.98 1.09 -25.65
C ALA A 126 -4.22 0.37 -26.79
N LYS A 127 -2.92 0.07 -26.63
CA LYS A 127 -2.14 -0.64 -27.66
C LYS A 127 -2.63 -2.06 -27.98
N LEU A 128 -3.44 -2.66 -27.11
CA LEU A 128 -4.09 -3.95 -27.38
C LEU A 128 -5.35 -3.83 -28.25
N HIS A 129 -5.96 -2.65 -28.34
CA HIS A 129 -7.16 -2.43 -29.15
C HIS A 129 -6.84 -2.07 -30.61
N ASP A 130 -5.76 -1.33 -30.87
CA ASP A 130 -5.38 -0.97 -32.24
C ASP A 130 -4.80 -2.16 -33.03
N ASP A 131 -4.09 -3.09 -32.37
CA ASP A 131 -3.59 -4.31 -33.03
C ASP A 131 -4.71 -5.31 -33.38
N ILE A 132 -5.89 -5.21 -32.74
CA ILE A 132 -7.06 -6.05 -33.05
C ILE A 132 -7.89 -5.46 -34.20
N LEU A 133 -7.83 -4.13 -34.42
CA LEU A 133 -8.60 -3.44 -35.45
C LEU A 133 -7.81 -3.21 -36.76
N MET A 134 -6.55 -3.65 -36.84
CA MET A 134 -5.73 -3.63 -38.07
C MET A 134 -5.72 -4.94 -38.89
N PHE A 135 -6.70 -5.83 -38.70
CA PHE A 135 -6.91 -7.00 -39.56
C PHE A 135 -8.16 -6.88 -40.44
#